data_AF-A0A9E0KHV5-F1
#
_entry.id   AF-A0A9E0KHV5-F1
#
_cell.length_a   1.000
_cell.length_b   1.000
_cell.length_c   1.000
_cell.angle_alpha   90.00
_cell.angle_beta   90.00
_cell.angle_gamma   90.00
#
_symmetry.space_group_name_H-M   'P 1'
#
loop_
_entity.id
_entity.type
_entity.pdbx_description
1 polymer ?
#
loop_
_entity_poly.entity_id
_entity_poly.type
_entity_poly.pdbx_seq_one_letter_code
_entity_poly.pdbx_strand_id
1 'polypeptide(L)'
;VMLVEAIRVAQDKYGKKPLTGEQIRWGFEHLNIDAARQKTLGISNMVPQLKTSCSNHEGSGYTRFMQWDGKDWKPVSGWIAADNSVLDPLVKTSAARYAQEKGITPRDCSKEK
;
A
#
# COMPACT_ATOMS: atom_id res chain seq x y z
N VAL A 1 4.21 -6.62 -9.04
CA VAL A 1 4.43 -5.17 -9.08
C VAL A 1 4.90 -4.63 -7.73
N MET A 2 4.07 -4.66 -6.68
CA MET A 2 4.38 -3.96 -5.42
C MET A 2 5.70 -4.41 -4.76
N LEU A 3 5.94 -5.72 -4.62
CA LEU A 3 7.18 -6.23 -4.01
C LEU A 3 8.44 -5.75 -4.75
N VAL A 4 8.44 -5.81 -6.09
CA VAL A 4 9.58 -5.38 -6.90
C VAL A 4 9.80 -3.87 -6.76
N GLU A 5 8.72 -3.08 -6.71
CA GLU A 5 8.82 -1.64 -6.48
C GLU A 5 9.31 -1.29 -5.07
N ALA A 6 8.88 -2.03 -4.05
CA ALA A 6 9.40 -1.88 -2.68
C ALA A 6 10.90 -2.14 -2.61
N ILE A 7 11.35 -3.24 -3.25
CA ILE A 7 12.78 -3.57 -3.35
C ILE A 7 13.54 -2.47 -4.10
N ARG A 8 13.02 -1.96 -5.22
CA ARG A 8 13.64 -0.85 -5.95
C ARG A 8 13.79 0.40 -5.08
N VAL A 9 12.70 0.83 -4.42
CA VAL A 9 12.72 2.00 -3.51
C VAL A 9 13.74 1.80 -2.39
N ALA A 10 13.81 0.61 -1.81
CA ALA A 10 14.80 0.29 -0.79
C ALA A 10 16.23 0.23 -1.36
N GLN A 11 16.45 -0.28 -2.57
CA GLN A 11 17.76 -0.27 -3.22
C GLN A 11 18.22 1.16 -3.57
N ASP A 12 17.29 2.06 -3.90
CA ASP A 12 17.60 3.46 -4.12
C ASP A 12 18.14 4.14 -2.82
N LYS A 13 17.69 3.69 -1.64
CA LYS A 13 18.18 4.18 -0.33
C LYS A 13 19.41 3.43 0.20
N TYR A 14 19.43 2.11 0.13
CA TYR A 14 20.42 1.24 0.79
C TYR A 14 21.48 0.66 -0.17
N GLY A 15 21.39 0.99 -1.46
CA GLY A 15 22.29 0.54 -2.51
C GLY A 15 21.76 -0.65 -3.31
N LYS A 16 22.25 -0.80 -4.55
CA LYS A 16 21.89 -1.86 -5.50
C LYS A 16 22.54 -3.19 -5.12
N LYS A 17 22.06 -3.79 -4.04
CA LYS A 17 22.55 -5.06 -3.48
C LYS A 17 21.38 -5.91 -2.95
N PRO A 18 21.62 -7.17 -2.54
CA PRO A 18 20.65 -7.91 -1.73
C PRO A 18 20.30 -7.13 -0.45
N LEU A 19 19.01 -7.05 -0.13
CA LEU A 19 18.47 -6.28 0.99
C LEU A 19 18.05 -7.19 2.15
N THR A 20 18.09 -6.66 3.37
CA THR A 20 17.51 -7.33 4.55
C THR A 20 15.99 -7.14 4.62
N GLY A 21 15.33 -7.90 5.50
CA GLY A 21 13.89 -7.75 5.73
C GLY A 21 13.49 -6.35 6.18
N GLU A 22 14.29 -5.72 7.05
CA GLU A 22 14.06 -4.35 7.54
C GLU A 22 14.18 -3.31 6.42
N GLN A 23 15.13 -3.51 5.50
CA GLN A 23 15.31 -2.63 4.35
C GLN A 23 14.14 -2.77 3.36
N ILE A 24 13.67 -3.99 3.14
CA ILE A 24 12.49 -4.23 2.29
C ILE A 24 11.23 -3.66 2.95
N ARG A 25 11.04 -3.81 4.28
CA ARG A 25 9.97 -3.15 5.03
C ARG A 25 10.02 -1.64 4.82
N TRP A 26 11.20 -1.03 4.96
CA TRP A 26 11.36 0.39 4.71
C TRP A 26 10.92 0.76 3.28
N GLY A 27 11.29 -0.03 2.28
CA GLY A 27 10.84 0.16 0.89
C GLY A 27 9.32 0.10 0.72
N PHE A 28 8.65 -0.85 1.41
CA PHE A 28 7.18 -0.91 1.44
C PHE A 28 6.58 0.30 2.15
N GLU A 29 7.21 0.83 3.19
CA GLU A 29 6.72 2.01 3.92
C GLU A 29 7.02 3.34 3.19
N HIS A 30 7.70 3.32 2.04
CA HIS A 30 8.03 4.51 1.25
C HIS A 30 7.62 4.35 -0.22
N LEU A 31 6.71 3.42 -0.48
CA LEU A 31 6.27 3.09 -1.82
C LEU A 31 5.32 4.17 -2.32
N ASN A 32 5.57 4.65 -3.55
CA ASN A 32 4.73 5.64 -4.23
C ASN A 32 4.61 5.24 -5.71
N ILE A 33 3.49 4.61 -6.09
CA ILE A 33 3.17 4.28 -7.48
C ILE A 33 2.07 5.25 -7.93
N ASP A 34 2.51 6.39 -8.46
CA ASP A 34 1.67 7.39 -9.10
C ASP A 34 1.38 7.03 -10.57
N ALA A 35 0.58 7.86 -11.26
CA ALA A 35 0.25 7.65 -12.68
C ALA A 35 1.49 7.55 -13.59
N ALA A 36 2.55 8.32 -13.32
CA ALA A 36 3.76 8.32 -14.14
C ALA A 36 4.52 6.99 -13.96
N ARG A 37 4.63 6.50 -12.73
CA ARG A 37 5.24 5.20 -12.46
C ARG A 37 4.39 4.07 -13.02
N GLN A 38 3.06 4.12 -12.90
CA GLN A 38 2.18 3.14 -13.53
C GLN A 38 2.38 3.07 -15.04
N LYS A 39 2.50 4.23 -15.72
CA LYS A 39 2.78 4.30 -17.16
C LYS A 39 4.12 3.65 -17.51
N THR A 40 5.16 3.94 -16.73
CA THR A 40 6.50 3.36 -16.92
C THR A 40 6.50 1.84 -16.77
N LEU A 41 5.67 1.33 -15.86
CA LEU A 41 5.53 -0.10 -15.58
C LEU A 41 4.55 -0.82 -16.54
N GLY A 42 3.86 -0.09 -17.42
CA GLY A 42 2.85 -0.67 -18.32
C GLY A 42 1.56 -1.12 -17.63
N ILE A 43 1.26 -0.58 -16.45
CA ILE A 43 0.10 -0.98 -15.63
C ILE A 43 -0.92 0.14 -15.43
N SER A 44 -0.92 1.15 -16.29
CA SER A 44 -1.84 2.28 -16.22
C SER A 44 -3.28 1.80 -16.07
N ASN A 45 -3.97 2.31 -15.04
CA ASN A 45 -5.37 2.01 -14.74
C ASN A 45 -5.69 0.52 -14.45
N MET A 46 -4.68 -0.33 -14.25
CA MET A 46 -4.87 -1.71 -13.74
C MET A 46 -5.09 -1.72 -12.22
N VAL A 47 -4.41 -0.81 -11.51
CA VAL A 47 -4.50 -0.63 -10.06
C VAL A 47 -4.71 0.86 -9.75
N PRO A 48 -5.31 1.22 -8.60
CA PRO A 48 -5.36 2.61 -8.18
C PRO A 48 -3.93 3.12 -7.93
N GLN A 49 -3.75 4.44 -7.99
CA GLN A 49 -2.52 5.04 -7.48
C GLN A 49 -2.40 4.69 -6.00
N LEU A 50 -1.20 4.33 -5.56
CA LEU A 50 -1.01 3.87 -4.19
C LEU A 50 0.25 4.47 -3.59
N LYS A 51 0.11 4.87 -2.33
CA LYS A 51 1.20 5.37 -1.51
C LYS A 51 1.03 4.82 -0.11
N THR A 52 2.05 4.14 0.38
CA THR A 52 2.08 3.54 1.71
C THR A 52 3.02 4.33 2.63
N SER A 53 2.88 4.12 3.93
CA SER A 53 3.69 4.74 4.98
C SER A 53 3.80 3.81 6.18
N CYS A 54 4.66 4.11 7.16
CA CYS A 54 4.66 3.39 8.44
C CYS A 54 3.27 3.33 9.10
N SER A 55 2.46 4.38 8.96
CA SER A 55 1.12 4.47 9.53
C SER A 55 -0.01 3.94 8.62
N ASN A 56 0.29 3.61 7.36
CA ASN A 56 -0.67 3.09 6.39
C ASN A 56 0.00 2.03 5.50
N HIS A 57 -0.19 0.76 5.87
CA HIS A 57 0.31 -0.40 5.11
C HIS A 57 -0.64 -0.85 3.99
N GLU A 58 -1.85 -0.28 3.88
CA GLU A 58 -2.82 -0.58 2.82
C GLU A 58 -2.55 0.23 1.54
N GLY A 59 -2.28 1.53 1.72
CA GLY A 59 -2.07 2.47 0.64
C GLY A 59 -3.36 3.20 0.24
N SER A 60 -3.96 2.82 -0.89
CA SER A 60 -5.01 3.62 -1.54
C SER A 60 -6.42 3.46 -0.96
N GLY A 61 -6.83 2.24 -0.59
CA GLY A 61 -8.21 1.92 -0.22
C GLY A 61 -9.26 1.99 -1.33
N TYR A 62 -8.85 2.20 -2.60
CA TYR A 62 -9.79 2.31 -3.71
C TYR A 62 -10.17 0.95 -4.30
N THR A 63 -11.45 0.79 -4.61
CA THR A 63 -12.00 -0.39 -5.30
C THR A 63 -12.64 0.00 -6.62
N ARG A 64 -12.76 -0.95 -7.55
CA ARG A 64 -13.51 -0.79 -8.81
C ARG A 64 -14.37 -2.01 -9.03
N PHE A 65 -15.62 -1.80 -9.46
CA PHE A 65 -16.51 -2.88 -9.82
C PHE A 65 -16.31 -3.30 -11.27
N MET A 66 -16.26 -4.61 -11.46
CA MET A 66 -16.23 -5.24 -12.76
C MET A 66 -17.43 -6.16 -12.88
N GLN A 67 -18.04 -6.19 -14.05
CA GLN A 67 -19.18 -7.04 -14.37
C GLN A 67 -18.80 -8.03 -15.48
N TRP A 68 -19.23 -9.28 -15.32
CA TRP A 68 -19.13 -10.31 -16.35
C TRP A 68 -20.26 -10.13 -17.36
N ASP A 69 -19.92 -10.02 -18.64
CA ASP A 69 -20.90 -9.85 -19.74
C ASP A 69 -21.27 -11.17 -20.46
N GLY A 70 -20.74 -12.31 -19.99
CA GLY A 70 -20.86 -13.61 -20.65
C GLY A 70 -19.59 -14.03 -21.41
N LYS A 71 -18.67 -13.10 -21.69
CA LYS A 71 -17.42 -13.34 -22.42
C LYS A 71 -16.19 -12.77 -21.72
N ASP A 72 -16.29 -11.57 -21.18
CA ASP A 72 -15.19 -10.85 -20.52
C ASP A 72 -15.67 -10.14 -19.24
N TRP A 73 -14.72 -9.82 -18.36
CA TRP A 73 -14.95 -8.87 -17.27
C TRP A 73 -14.72 -7.44 -17.75
N LYS A 74 -15.74 -6.57 -17.61
CA LYS A 74 -15.66 -5.15 -17.98
C LYS A 74 -15.77 -4.26 -16.74
N PRO A 75 -14.98 -3.18 -16.61
CA PRO A 75 -15.22 -2.17 -15.59
C PRO A 75 -16.59 -1.52 -15.79
N VAL A 76 -17.39 -1.44 -14.74
CA VAL A 76 -18.70 -0.77 -14.75
C VAL A 76 -18.75 0.43 -13.79
N SER A 77 -17.63 0.72 -13.14
CA SER A 77 -17.44 1.90 -12.30
C SER A 77 -16.06 2.52 -12.53
N GLY A 78 -15.89 3.76 -12.09
CA GLY A 78 -14.58 4.32 -11.79
C GLY A 78 -13.97 3.72 -10.51
N TRP A 79 -12.87 4.31 -10.03
CA TRP A 79 -12.34 4.02 -8.71
C TRP A 79 -13.24 4.65 -7.64
N ILE A 80 -13.59 3.86 -6.63
CA ILE A 80 -14.47 4.24 -5.51
C ILE A 80 -13.64 4.16 -4.23
N ALA A 81 -13.62 5.25 -3.47
CA ALA A 81 -12.92 5.32 -2.19
C ALA A 81 -13.73 4.61 -1.09
N ALA A 82 -13.04 3.95 -0.17
CA ALA A 82 -13.62 3.56 1.10
C ALA A 82 -13.83 4.78 2.01
N ASP A 83 -14.81 4.70 2.92
CA ASP A 83 -15.05 5.75 3.91
C ASP A 83 -14.13 5.57 5.12
N ASN A 84 -12.92 6.12 5.03
CA ASN A 84 -11.93 6.04 6.10
C ASN A 84 -12.34 6.82 7.35
N SER A 85 -13.33 7.73 7.27
CA SER A 85 -13.86 8.38 8.48
C SER A 85 -14.55 7.38 9.41
N VAL A 86 -15.08 6.29 8.84
CA VAL A 86 -15.68 5.17 9.57
C VAL A 86 -14.65 4.07 9.85
N LEU A 87 -13.80 3.75 8.88
CA LEU A 87 -12.88 2.61 8.98
C LEU A 87 -11.65 2.88 9.85
N ASP A 88 -11.03 4.06 9.78
CA ASP A 88 -9.79 4.35 10.50
C ASP A 88 -9.92 4.19 12.03
N PRO A 89 -11.01 4.66 12.69
CA PRO A 89 -11.21 4.43 14.12
C PRO A 89 -11.28 2.94 14.47
N LEU A 90 -11.92 2.12 13.62
CA LEU A 90 -12.06 0.68 13.84
C LEU A 90 -10.71 -0.03 13.67
N VAL A 91 -9.94 0.33 12.65
CA VAL A 91 -8.58 -0.18 12.43
C VAL A 91 -7.68 0.15 13.61
N LYS A 92 -7.66 1.42 14.06
CA LYS A 92 -6.86 1.86 15.21
C LYS A 92 -7.24 1.12 16.49
N THR A 93 -8.54 0.97 16.75
CA THR A 93 -9.04 0.26 17.94
C THR A 93 -8.63 -1.22 17.92
N SER A 94 -8.81 -1.89 16.77
CA SER A 94 -8.44 -3.29 16.62
C SER A 94 -6.93 -3.51 16.78
N ALA A 95 -6.11 -2.66 16.13
CA ALA A 95 -4.66 -2.72 16.22
C ALA A 95 -4.14 -2.44 17.64
N ALA A 96 -4.70 -1.45 18.34
CA ALA A 96 -4.34 -1.13 19.72
C ALA A 96 -4.65 -2.29 20.68
N ARG A 97 -5.84 -2.90 20.54
CA ARG A 97 -6.21 -4.08 21.32
C ARG A 97 -5.25 -5.25 21.07
N TYR A 98 -4.94 -5.55 19.81
CA TYR A 98 -3.99 -6.61 19.49
C TYR A 98 -2.61 -6.35 20.09
N ALA A 99 -2.12 -5.10 20.00
CA ALA A 99 -0.85 -4.72 20.59
C ALA A 99 -0.82 -4.93 22.11
N GLN A 100 -1.90 -4.56 22.81
CA GLN A 100 -2.05 -4.80 24.24
C GLN A 100 -2.06 -6.29 24.58
N GLU A 101 -2.87 -7.09 23.89
CA GLU A 101 -2.99 -8.55 24.12
C GLU A 101 -1.67 -9.30 23.89
N LYS A 102 -0.82 -8.79 23.00
CA LYS A 102 0.47 -9.39 22.64
C LYS A 102 1.67 -8.72 23.30
N GLY A 103 1.47 -7.71 24.15
CA GLY A 103 2.56 -6.96 24.77
C GLY A 103 3.46 -6.24 23.76
N ILE A 104 2.92 -5.84 22.61
CA ILE A 104 3.66 -5.14 21.55
C ILE A 104 3.63 -3.64 21.84
N THR A 105 4.79 -2.99 21.83
CA THR A 105 4.87 -1.52 21.87
C THR A 105 4.72 -0.97 20.44
N PRO A 106 3.68 -0.16 20.14
CA PRO A 106 3.52 0.44 18.82
C PRO A 106 4.71 1.32 18.43
N ARG A 107 5.09 1.29 17.15
CA ARG A 107 6.18 2.11 16.61
C ARG A 107 5.77 3.58 16.55
N ASP A 108 6.73 4.46 16.82
CA ASP A 108 6.61 5.89 16.58
C ASP A 108 6.92 6.20 15.11
N CYS A 109 5.89 6.17 14.27
CA CYS A 109 6.01 6.44 12.84
C CYS A 109 6.45 7.87 12.50
N SER A 110 6.44 8.82 13.45
CA SER A 110 6.93 10.18 13.18
C SER A 110 8.45 10.24 12.94
N LYS A 111 9.16 9.17 13.33
CA LYS A 111 10.61 8.99 13.15
C LYS A 111 10.99 8.32 11.83
N GLU A 112 10.02 7.80 11.09
CA GLU A 112 10.21 7.14 9.79
C GLU A 112 9.84 8.15 8.69
N LYS A 113 10.83 8.94 8.25
CA LYS A 113 10.71 9.88 7.12
C LYS A 113 11.57 9.43 5.94
#